data_AF-A0A0F9EYG2-F1
#
_entry.id   AF-A0A0F9EYG2-F1
#
_cell.length_a   1.000
_cell.length_b   1.000
_cell.length_c   1.000
_cell.angle_alpha   90.00
_cell.angle_beta   90.00
_cell.angle_gamma   90.00
#
_symmetry.space_group_name_H-M   'P 1'
#
loop_
_entity.id
_entity.type
_entity.pdbx_description
1 polymer ?
#
loop_
_entity_poly.entity_id
_entity_poly.type
_entity_poly.pdbx_seq_one_letter_code
_entity_poly.pdbx_strand_id
1 'polypeptide(L)'
;MRKLLLLFLLIPFALFGQTVLLGDEQYGSELVINGDFAVSTGWTFNDDWSYDAVNLEADYTDGAQSYFDRSITITAGITYQVSYTIKNYSAGTGYIWFTNQTGSGLFSVSWWTITANGVFTANYVALESATSLKVYAHTLSVNYSVDDISIKAVTKEAGFVLTNNGVVLTFTPSVFSAEYQAVYDAYTIKPDAATAAIWNTYVESGVADGWWAKEDVEYVYAAHTNDNGEALINWINPGTFDATAFNAPTFTANEGFTGNGTTQYIDCNWIPSVNGVNYTLNEGAAGAYCRVSGDNEGAVYGARVTHRLILFPHDATNNMKIFQNDNGTSGASTNSQGMFIGVRDDASNVSGYRNKSKIVSGVVGAGSLPNISVFTLAYNLGGSPLSISNNQLSMFFISAKFTQTDVNNKTDAFETAMDALGTGVIAMTELDILMKLQYMAFQLRIQNEKVPVYINP
;
A
#
# COMPACT_ATOMS: atom_id res chain seq x y z
N MET A 1 2.27 -12.35 -13.00
CA MET A 1 3.18 -12.54 -14.15
C MET A 1 4.10 -11.34 -14.28
N ARG A 2 5.36 -11.42 -13.85
CA ARG A 2 6.44 -10.53 -14.29
C ARG A 2 7.74 -11.32 -14.38
N LYS A 3 7.76 -12.28 -15.30
CA LYS A 3 9.00 -12.71 -15.96
C LYS A 3 9.13 -11.82 -17.18
N LEU A 4 9.81 -10.68 -17.05
CA LEU A 4 10.49 -10.12 -18.21
C LEU A 4 11.93 -10.60 -18.10
N LEU A 5 12.11 -11.79 -18.64
CA LEU A 5 13.38 -12.39 -18.99
C LEU A 5 14.22 -11.31 -19.70
N LEU A 6 15.44 -11.10 -19.22
CA LEU A 6 16.53 -10.53 -20.00
C LEU A 6 16.51 -11.17 -21.40
N LEU A 7 15.96 -10.45 -22.39
CA LEU A 7 16.16 -10.74 -23.80
C LEU A 7 17.18 -9.73 -24.33
N PHE A 8 18.39 -9.78 -23.77
CA PHE A 8 19.55 -8.98 -24.22
C PHE A 8 20.54 -9.79 -25.07
N LEU A 9 20.17 -10.97 -25.56
CA LEU A 9 20.94 -11.67 -26.59
C LEU A 9 20.10 -11.89 -27.84
N LEU A 10 20.64 -11.46 -28.99
CA LEU A 10 20.20 -11.68 -30.38
C LEU A 10 19.32 -10.61 -31.07
N ILE A 11 19.67 -9.32 -30.94
CA ILE A 11 19.49 -8.40 -32.08
C ILE A 11 20.83 -7.69 -32.30
N PRO A 12 21.45 -7.77 -33.50
CA PRO A 12 22.61 -6.93 -33.78
C PRO A 12 22.15 -5.48 -33.72
N PHE A 13 22.56 -4.78 -32.65
CA PHE A 13 22.32 -3.37 -32.42
C PHE A 13 23.08 -2.57 -33.48
N ALA A 14 22.42 -2.35 -34.61
CA ALA A 14 22.85 -1.41 -35.62
C ALA A 14 21.72 -0.44 -35.91
N LEU A 15 21.39 0.44 -34.94
CA LEU A 15 20.76 1.72 -35.23
C LEU A 15 20.91 2.68 -34.04
N PHE A 16 21.23 3.93 -34.37
CA PHE A 16 21.64 5.04 -33.50
C PHE A 16 20.66 5.40 -32.37
N GLY A 17 20.70 4.67 -31.25
CA GLY A 17 20.06 5.09 -29.99
C GLY A 17 21.12 5.46 -28.95
N GLN A 18 21.01 6.64 -28.35
CA GLN A 18 21.79 7.01 -27.16
C GLN A 18 20.96 6.67 -25.92
N THR A 19 21.46 5.77 -25.08
CA THR A 19 20.91 5.52 -23.74
C THR A 19 21.54 6.51 -22.78
N VAL A 20 20.72 7.27 -22.05
CA VAL A 20 21.17 8.19 -20.99
C VAL A 20 20.49 7.77 -19.69
N LEU A 21 21.29 7.53 -18.64
CA LEU A 21 20.79 7.30 -17.29
C LEU A 21 20.14 8.58 -16.78
N LEU A 22 18.92 8.47 -16.25
CA LEU A 22 18.26 9.58 -15.57
C LEU A 22 18.35 9.37 -14.06
N GLY A 23 19.35 10.02 -13.48
CA GLY A 23 19.59 10.02 -12.04
C GLY A 23 20.28 8.76 -11.54
N ASP A 24 20.78 8.86 -10.32
CA ASP A 24 21.39 7.75 -9.60
C ASP A 24 20.31 6.99 -8.81
N GLU A 25 20.55 5.69 -8.58
CA GLU A 25 19.79 4.94 -7.56
C GLU A 25 19.83 5.71 -6.23
N GLN A 26 18.69 5.80 -5.54
CA GLN A 26 18.63 6.38 -4.20
C GLN A 26 18.56 5.27 -3.16
N TYR A 27 19.29 5.48 -2.08
CA TYR A 27 19.41 4.53 -0.99
C TYR A 27 18.94 5.15 0.32
N GLY A 28 18.34 4.32 1.16
CA GLY A 28 18.03 4.65 2.55
C GLY A 28 19.29 4.73 3.42
N SER A 29 19.07 4.82 4.74
CA SER A 29 20.16 4.78 5.72
C SER A 29 20.93 3.44 5.65
N GLU A 30 22.22 3.50 6.00
CA GLU A 30 23.04 2.30 6.23
C GLU A 30 22.43 1.44 7.34
N LEU A 31 22.25 0.15 7.06
CA LEU A 31 21.70 -0.82 8.01
C LEU A 31 22.79 -1.60 8.75
N VAL A 32 24.00 -1.65 8.20
CA VAL A 32 25.15 -2.34 8.82
C VAL A 32 26.03 -1.32 9.55
N ILE A 33 26.14 -1.47 10.87
CA ILE A 33 27.02 -0.64 11.71
C ILE A 33 28.39 -1.30 11.85
N ASN A 34 29.50 -0.60 11.62
CA ASN A 34 30.85 -1.19 11.64
C ASN A 34 31.04 -2.31 10.60
N GLY A 35 30.50 -2.11 9.39
CA GLY A 35 30.71 -3.04 8.27
C GLY A 35 32.10 -3.00 7.65
N ASP A 36 32.84 -1.93 7.93
CA ASP A 36 34.26 -1.71 7.62
C ASP A 36 35.20 -2.32 8.67
N PHE A 37 34.63 -3.01 9.67
CA PHE A 37 35.33 -3.63 10.79
C PHE A 37 36.37 -2.73 11.48
N ALA A 38 36.18 -1.40 11.49
CA ALA A 38 37.03 -0.50 12.29
C ALA A 38 36.99 -0.88 13.79
N VAL A 39 35.87 -1.45 14.23
CA VAL A 39 35.70 -2.15 15.50
C VAL A 39 34.80 -3.38 15.29
N SER A 40 34.98 -4.43 16.10
CA SER A 40 34.14 -5.64 16.06
C SER A 40 32.79 -5.52 16.76
N THR A 41 32.49 -4.37 17.39
CA THR A 41 31.28 -4.20 18.20
C THR A 41 30.02 -4.40 17.33
N GLY A 42 29.12 -5.28 17.76
CA GLY A 42 27.88 -5.60 17.05
C GLY A 42 27.97 -6.83 16.14
N TRP A 43 29.16 -7.40 15.97
CA TRP A 43 29.38 -8.67 15.28
C TRP A 43 29.65 -9.80 16.28
N THR A 44 29.13 -10.98 15.99
CA THR A 44 29.39 -12.23 16.73
C THR A 44 30.19 -13.15 15.82
N PHE A 45 31.42 -13.45 16.24
CA PHE A 45 32.30 -14.38 15.54
C PHE A 45 32.17 -15.75 16.22
N ASN A 46 31.72 -16.77 15.47
CA ASN A 46 31.66 -18.15 15.98
C ASN A 46 32.97 -18.88 15.64
N ASP A 47 32.99 -20.20 15.82
CA ASP A 47 34.17 -21.03 15.62
C ASP A 47 34.87 -20.71 14.28
N ASP A 48 36.20 -20.74 14.25
CA ASP A 48 37.04 -20.54 13.05
C ASP A 48 36.93 -19.16 12.36
N TRP A 49 36.09 -18.26 12.89
CA TRP A 49 36.01 -16.85 12.52
C TRP A 49 36.67 -15.97 13.58
N SER A 50 37.41 -14.95 13.14
CA SER A 50 38.04 -13.99 14.04
C SER A 50 38.02 -12.57 13.48
N TYR A 51 38.02 -11.59 14.38
CA TYR A 51 38.24 -10.20 14.01
C TYR A 51 39.74 -9.91 13.94
N ASP A 52 40.22 -9.52 12.77
CA ASP A 52 41.58 -9.01 12.60
C ASP A 52 41.59 -7.49 12.83
N ALA A 53 42.06 -7.09 14.01
CA ALA A 53 42.18 -5.68 14.39
C ALA A 53 43.33 -4.93 13.68
N VAL A 54 44.22 -5.63 12.96
CA VAL A 54 45.32 -5.03 12.20
C VAL A 54 44.85 -4.70 10.79
N ASN A 55 44.20 -5.65 10.13
CA ASN A 55 43.71 -5.47 8.76
C ASN A 55 42.26 -4.95 8.69
N LEU A 56 41.59 -4.83 9.84
CA LEU A 56 40.20 -4.38 9.98
C LEU A 56 39.26 -5.24 9.13
N GLU A 57 39.26 -6.55 9.38
CA GLU A 57 38.46 -7.49 8.60
C GLU A 57 38.00 -8.70 9.44
N ALA A 58 37.02 -9.42 8.92
CA ALA A 58 36.60 -10.71 9.44
C ALA A 58 37.36 -11.84 8.72
N ASP A 59 38.19 -12.58 9.46
CA ASP A 59 39.00 -13.67 8.93
C ASP A 59 38.36 -15.02 9.21
N TYR A 60 38.22 -15.83 8.18
CA TYR A 60 37.99 -17.26 8.32
C TYR A 60 39.30 -18.01 8.10
N THR A 61 39.74 -18.71 9.15
CA THR A 61 40.91 -19.60 9.10
C THR A 61 40.44 -21.04 9.00
N ASP A 62 40.94 -21.78 8.02
CA ASP A 62 40.65 -23.19 7.75
C ASP A 62 40.15 -23.99 8.97
N GLY A 63 38.89 -24.41 8.92
CA GLY A 63 38.20 -25.06 10.04
C GLY A 63 36.89 -25.73 9.66
N ALA A 64 36.00 -25.91 10.64
CA ALA A 64 34.68 -26.48 10.48
C ALA A 64 33.71 -25.51 9.78
N GLN A 65 32.55 -26.02 9.34
CA GLN A 65 31.46 -25.19 8.86
C GLN A 65 30.99 -24.24 9.96
N SER A 66 31.19 -22.94 9.73
CA SER A 66 30.90 -21.91 10.74
C SER A 66 30.57 -20.57 10.08
N TYR A 67 30.11 -19.62 10.89
CA TYR A 67 29.70 -18.28 10.45
C TYR A 67 30.13 -17.21 11.44
N PHE A 68 30.15 -15.98 10.97
CA PHE A 68 29.96 -14.82 11.83
C PHE A 68 28.67 -14.11 11.43
N ASP A 69 28.06 -13.42 12.39
CA ASP A 69 26.75 -12.82 12.21
C ASP A 69 26.56 -11.52 12.97
N ARG A 70 25.49 -10.82 12.61
CA ARG A 70 24.97 -9.69 13.36
C ARG A 70 23.46 -9.66 13.29
N SER A 71 22.86 -8.93 14.23
CA SER A 71 21.46 -8.52 14.09
C SER A 71 21.31 -7.43 13.03
N ILE A 72 20.24 -7.55 12.24
CA ILE A 72 19.80 -6.58 11.24
C ILE A 72 18.26 -6.62 11.18
N THR A 73 17.62 -5.64 10.54
CA THR A 73 16.19 -5.73 10.24
C THR A 73 16.00 -5.62 8.73
N ILE A 74 15.54 -6.71 8.14
CA ILE A 74 15.17 -6.81 6.72
C ILE A 74 13.67 -7.04 6.66
N THR A 75 12.98 -6.22 5.89
CA THR A 75 11.54 -6.32 5.64
C THR A 75 11.26 -6.98 4.30
N ALA A 76 10.36 -7.97 4.28
CA ALA A 76 9.89 -8.60 3.04
C ALA A 76 9.33 -7.58 2.05
N GLY A 77 9.56 -7.80 0.75
CA GLY A 77 9.11 -6.96 -0.36
C GLY A 77 10.02 -5.77 -0.69
N ILE A 78 11.01 -5.46 0.15
CA ILE A 78 11.93 -4.33 -0.06
C ILE A 78 13.16 -4.79 -0.86
N THR A 79 13.60 -3.98 -1.82
CA THR A 79 14.90 -4.15 -2.49
C THR A 79 16.01 -3.53 -1.65
N TYR A 80 17.11 -4.26 -1.44
CA TYR A 80 18.32 -3.78 -0.77
C TYR A 80 19.51 -3.86 -1.71
N GLN A 81 20.35 -2.83 -1.71
CA GLN A 81 21.71 -2.94 -2.23
C GLN A 81 22.57 -3.56 -1.14
N VAL A 82 23.27 -4.63 -1.50
CA VAL A 82 24.25 -5.31 -0.64
C VAL A 82 25.61 -5.18 -1.31
N SER A 83 26.60 -4.66 -0.60
CA SER A 83 27.99 -4.66 -1.02
C SER A 83 28.91 -5.23 0.05
N TYR A 84 30.00 -5.86 -0.38
CA TYR A 84 31.03 -6.41 0.48
C TYR A 84 32.32 -6.67 -0.30
N THR A 85 33.44 -6.70 0.40
CA THR A 85 34.76 -7.01 -0.13
C THR A 85 35.20 -8.39 0.35
N ILE A 86 35.68 -9.23 -0.57
CA ILE A 86 36.34 -10.51 -0.27
C ILE A 86 37.83 -10.38 -0.58
N LYS A 87 38.65 -10.74 0.41
CA LYS A 87 40.11 -10.76 0.37
C LYS A 87 40.63 -12.16 0.72
N ASN A 88 41.90 -12.43 0.40
CA ASN A 88 42.65 -13.64 0.76
C ASN A 88 42.00 -15.00 0.37
N TYR A 89 41.04 -15.01 -0.57
CA TYR A 89 40.34 -16.20 -1.01
C TYR A 89 41.30 -17.22 -1.63
N SER A 90 41.32 -18.42 -1.04
CA SER A 90 42.21 -19.52 -1.46
C SER A 90 41.50 -20.67 -2.18
N ALA A 91 40.29 -21.06 -1.76
CA ALA A 91 39.51 -22.16 -2.34
C ALA A 91 38.06 -22.21 -1.80
N GLY A 92 37.28 -23.18 -2.31
CA GLY A 92 35.98 -23.66 -1.77
C GLY A 92 34.77 -22.74 -2.01
N THR A 93 33.89 -22.63 -1.02
CA THR A 93 32.64 -21.85 -1.16
C THR A 93 32.20 -21.33 0.19
N GLY A 94 31.95 -20.03 0.24
CA GLY A 94 31.24 -19.37 1.34
C GLY A 94 29.95 -18.72 0.83
N TYR A 95 29.15 -18.21 1.74
CA TYR A 95 27.92 -17.50 1.40
C TYR A 95 27.66 -16.34 2.33
N ILE A 96 27.00 -15.31 1.80
CA ILE A 96 26.40 -14.22 2.58
C ILE A 96 24.89 -14.28 2.39
N TRP A 97 24.11 -14.14 3.47
CA TRP A 97 22.65 -14.18 3.38
C TRP A 97 21.94 -13.54 4.58
N PHE A 98 20.64 -13.28 4.40
CA PHE A 98 19.73 -12.86 5.47
C PHE A 98 18.94 -14.05 6.02
N THR A 99 18.79 -14.16 7.34
CA THR A 99 18.09 -15.28 7.96
C THR A 99 17.46 -14.94 9.31
N ASN A 100 16.56 -15.81 9.75
CA ASN A 100 16.05 -15.87 11.13
C ASN A 100 16.54 -17.12 11.88
N GLN A 101 17.41 -17.92 11.24
CA GLN A 101 17.84 -19.19 11.82
C GLN A 101 18.94 -19.01 12.86
N THR A 102 18.89 -19.87 13.88
CA THR A 102 19.96 -20.06 14.85
C THR A 102 20.87 -21.20 14.40
N GLY A 103 22.19 -21.08 14.58
CA GLY A 103 23.16 -22.13 14.23
C GLY A 103 23.68 -22.12 12.77
N SER A 104 24.41 -23.19 12.42
CA SER A 104 25.25 -23.36 11.21
C SER A 104 24.61 -24.15 10.06
N GLY A 105 23.29 -24.40 10.09
CA GLY A 105 22.57 -25.14 9.05
C GLY A 105 22.33 -24.33 7.77
N LEU A 106 22.44 -24.98 6.60
CA LEU A 106 22.04 -24.43 5.31
C LEU A 106 20.55 -24.70 5.01
N PHE A 107 19.76 -23.67 4.71
CA PHE A 107 18.39 -23.78 4.21
C PHE A 107 18.05 -22.80 3.07
N SER A 108 17.37 -23.36 2.06
CA SER A 108 17.06 -22.86 0.71
C SER A 108 16.40 -21.46 0.59
N VAL A 109 17.07 -20.40 1.03
CA VAL A 109 16.69 -19.01 0.71
C VAL A 109 17.94 -18.19 0.37
N SER A 110 17.93 -17.65 -0.85
CA SER A 110 18.82 -16.67 -1.48
C SER A 110 20.20 -16.44 -0.84
N TRP A 111 21.24 -16.89 -1.55
CA TRP A 111 22.64 -16.81 -1.13
C TRP A 111 23.46 -16.01 -2.12
N TRP A 112 24.36 -15.14 -1.65
CA TRP A 112 25.47 -14.67 -2.48
C TRP A 112 26.67 -15.56 -2.25
N THR A 113 27.14 -16.21 -3.31
CA THR A 113 28.24 -17.18 -3.23
C THR A 113 29.58 -16.46 -3.27
N ILE A 114 30.44 -16.74 -2.28
CA ILE A 114 31.83 -16.32 -2.23
C ILE A 114 32.67 -17.35 -2.99
N THR A 115 33.27 -16.91 -4.11
CA THR A 115 34.04 -17.79 -5.02
C THR A 115 35.38 -17.20 -5.48
N ALA A 116 35.66 -15.93 -5.15
CA ALA A 116 36.88 -15.24 -5.55
C ALA A 116 37.08 -13.97 -4.71
N ASN A 117 38.30 -13.43 -4.76
CA ASN A 117 38.60 -12.08 -4.27
C ASN A 117 37.91 -11.02 -5.13
N GLY A 118 37.48 -9.93 -4.51
CA GLY A 118 36.91 -8.78 -5.21
C GLY A 118 35.93 -7.96 -4.37
N VAL A 119 35.47 -6.86 -4.95
CA VAL A 119 34.35 -6.07 -4.42
C VAL A 119 33.09 -6.52 -5.13
N PHE A 120 32.08 -6.91 -4.35
CA PHE A 120 30.80 -7.39 -4.83
C PHE A 120 29.72 -6.38 -4.49
N THR A 121 28.80 -6.15 -5.42
CA THR A 121 27.63 -5.28 -5.22
C THR A 121 26.46 -5.87 -6.00
N ALA A 122 25.32 -6.04 -5.34
CA ALA A 122 24.12 -6.57 -5.96
C ALA A 122 22.85 -6.02 -5.29
N ASN A 123 21.80 -5.80 -6.09
CA ASN A 123 20.47 -5.50 -5.58
C ASN A 123 19.70 -6.80 -5.29
N TYR A 124 18.96 -6.82 -4.20
CA TYR A 124 18.25 -7.98 -3.69
C TYR A 124 16.86 -7.64 -3.20
N VAL A 125 15.85 -8.28 -3.77
CA VAL A 125 14.48 -8.19 -3.26
C VAL A 125 14.32 -9.18 -2.12
N ALA A 126 14.11 -8.67 -0.90
CA ALA A 126 13.84 -9.50 0.26
C ALA A 126 12.52 -10.26 0.08
N LEU A 127 12.60 -11.58 -0.05
CA LEU A 127 11.42 -12.43 -0.20
C LEU A 127 10.70 -12.66 1.14
N GLU A 128 11.43 -12.57 2.25
CA GLU A 128 10.95 -12.77 3.60
C GLU A 128 11.65 -11.77 4.53
N SER A 129 11.01 -11.45 5.65
CA SER A 129 11.63 -10.60 6.67
C SER A 129 12.70 -11.38 7.42
N ALA A 130 13.83 -10.75 7.72
CA ALA A 130 14.96 -11.38 8.40
C ALA A 130 15.55 -10.49 9.50
N THR A 131 16.12 -11.15 10.51
CA THR A 131 16.64 -10.51 11.74
C THR A 131 18.15 -10.65 11.90
N SER A 132 18.79 -11.42 11.03
CA SER A 132 20.23 -11.68 11.06
C SER A 132 20.83 -11.62 9.67
N LEU A 133 22.01 -11.00 9.59
CA LEU A 133 22.93 -11.10 8.45
C LEU A 133 24.01 -12.10 8.85
N LYS A 134 24.21 -13.13 8.03
CA LYS A 134 25.25 -14.14 8.24
C LYS A 134 26.21 -14.21 7.07
N VAL A 135 27.48 -14.44 7.40
CA VAL A 135 28.51 -14.85 6.48
C VAL A 135 29.00 -16.21 6.92
N TYR A 136 28.86 -17.21 6.05
CA TYR A 136 29.05 -18.62 6.38
C TYR A 136 30.09 -19.26 5.47
N ALA A 137 31.03 -19.96 6.09
CA ALA A 137 31.99 -20.82 5.41
C ALA A 137 31.39 -22.23 5.29
N HIS A 138 31.14 -22.69 4.06
CA HIS A 138 30.47 -23.97 3.82
C HIS A 138 31.44 -25.14 3.56
N THR A 139 32.57 -24.88 2.91
CA THR A 139 33.52 -25.95 2.55
C THR A 139 34.67 -25.92 3.55
N LEU A 140 35.06 -27.10 4.06
CA LEU A 140 36.28 -27.25 4.85
C LEU A 140 37.49 -26.93 3.96
N SER A 141 38.57 -26.34 4.49
CA SER A 141 39.77 -25.94 3.72
C SER A 141 39.59 -24.73 2.81
N VAL A 142 39.00 -23.67 3.36
CA VAL A 142 38.94 -22.35 2.73
C VAL A 142 39.58 -21.31 3.65
N ASN A 143 40.32 -20.38 3.07
CA ASN A 143 40.73 -19.14 3.75
C ASN A 143 40.18 -18.00 2.91
N TYR A 144 39.52 -17.05 3.56
CA TYR A 144 39.15 -15.77 2.98
C TYR A 144 38.83 -14.82 4.11
N SER A 145 38.91 -13.53 3.80
CA SER A 145 38.53 -12.46 4.71
C SER A 145 37.43 -11.61 4.09
N VAL A 146 36.57 -11.05 4.93
CA VAL A 146 35.41 -10.27 4.53
C VAL A 146 35.48 -8.90 5.16
N ASP A 147 35.19 -7.88 4.35
CA ASP A 147 35.30 -6.47 4.71
C ASP A 147 34.23 -5.63 3.99
N ASP A 148 34.11 -4.35 4.34
CA ASP A 148 33.26 -3.33 3.71
C ASP A 148 31.79 -3.76 3.50
N ILE A 149 31.20 -4.46 4.47
CA ILE A 149 29.82 -4.93 4.36
C ILE A 149 28.87 -3.72 4.51
N SER A 150 28.15 -3.36 3.45
CA SER A 150 27.15 -2.29 3.44
C SER A 150 25.82 -2.78 2.89
N ILE A 151 24.74 -2.40 3.56
CA ILE A 151 23.38 -2.79 3.19
C ILE A 151 22.46 -1.59 3.34
N LYS A 152 21.83 -1.18 2.23
CA LYS A 152 20.90 -0.05 2.20
C LYS A 152 19.65 -0.44 1.44
N ALA A 153 18.49 -0.02 1.93
CA ALA A 153 17.25 -0.16 1.17
C ALA A 153 17.34 0.71 -0.10
N VAL A 154 17.03 0.15 -1.26
CA VAL A 154 16.85 0.91 -2.50
C VAL A 154 15.51 1.62 -2.40
N THR A 155 15.54 2.95 -2.23
CA THR A 155 14.34 3.78 -2.12
C THR A 155 13.87 4.29 -3.47
N LYS A 156 14.76 4.26 -4.48
CA LYS A 156 14.45 4.54 -5.87
C LYS A 156 15.43 3.83 -6.80
N GLU A 157 14.92 3.07 -7.75
CA GLU A 157 15.72 2.47 -8.83
C GLU A 157 16.13 3.56 -9.86
N ALA A 158 17.25 3.37 -10.56
CA ALA A 158 17.69 4.32 -11.59
C ALA A 158 16.72 4.36 -12.77
N GLY A 159 16.32 5.56 -13.19
CA GLY A 159 15.58 5.75 -14.43
C GLY A 159 16.48 5.67 -15.66
N PHE A 160 15.90 5.41 -16.83
CA PHE A 160 16.63 5.55 -18.09
C PHE A 160 15.78 6.22 -19.15
N VAL A 161 16.45 6.95 -20.04
CA VAL A 161 15.85 7.49 -21.26
C VAL A 161 16.35 6.69 -22.45
N LEU A 162 15.41 6.22 -23.25
CA LEU A 162 15.67 5.82 -24.63
C LEU A 162 15.30 6.98 -25.54
N THR A 163 16.28 7.46 -26.29
CA THR A 163 16.00 8.35 -27.42
C THR A 163 16.14 7.56 -28.71
N ASN A 164 15.05 7.43 -29.47
CA ASN A 164 15.06 6.82 -30.81
C ASN A 164 14.37 7.77 -31.81
N ASN A 165 15.11 8.24 -32.81
CA ASN A 165 14.62 9.15 -33.85
C ASN A 165 13.87 10.39 -33.33
N GLY A 166 14.35 11.00 -32.24
CA GLY A 166 13.74 12.19 -31.63
C GLY A 166 12.53 11.90 -30.72
N VAL A 167 12.13 10.63 -30.59
CA VAL A 167 11.15 10.20 -29.60
C VAL A 167 11.88 9.86 -28.31
N VAL A 168 11.54 10.56 -27.24
CA VAL A 168 12.06 10.36 -25.88
C VAL A 168 11.10 9.45 -25.13
N LEU A 169 11.55 8.25 -24.79
CA LEU A 169 10.85 7.35 -23.88
C LEU A 169 11.56 7.40 -22.53
N THR A 170 10.92 8.03 -21.56
CA THR A 170 11.39 8.11 -20.17
C THR A 170 10.83 6.94 -19.39
N PHE A 171 11.70 6.11 -18.83
CA PHE A 171 11.32 5.11 -17.84
C PHE A 171 11.82 5.58 -16.48
N THR A 172 10.88 5.97 -15.62
CA THR A 172 11.14 6.18 -14.19
C THR A 172 10.54 4.99 -13.46
N PRO A 173 11.35 4.08 -12.91
CA PRO A 173 10.82 3.00 -12.09
C PRO A 173 10.15 3.62 -10.86
N SER A 174 8.84 3.47 -10.79
CA SER A 174 8.03 3.77 -9.62
C SER A 174 7.89 2.50 -8.81
N VAL A 175 8.09 2.59 -7.49
CA VAL A 175 7.83 1.47 -6.57
C VAL A 175 6.32 1.20 -6.47
N PHE A 176 5.51 2.20 -6.83
CA PHE A 176 4.05 2.16 -6.80
C PHE A 176 3.43 2.31 -8.19
N SER A 177 2.14 1.99 -8.32
CA SER A 177 1.31 2.41 -9.46
C SER A 177 1.41 3.92 -9.67
N ALA A 178 1.21 4.39 -10.90
CA ALA A 178 1.33 5.82 -11.21
C ALA A 178 0.32 6.66 -10.40
N GLU A 179 -0.87 6.10 -10.22
CA GLU A 179 -1.98 6.67 -9.47
C GLU A 179 -1.62 6.80 -7.99
N TYR A 180 -1.14 5.73 -7.34
CA TYR A 180 -0.74 5.83 -5.93
C TYR A 180 0.54 6.64 -5.74
N GLN A 181 1.46 6.63 -6.71
CA GLN A 181 2.67 7.45 -6.63
C GLN A 181 2.32 8.95 -6.54
N ALA A 182 1.29 9.41 -7.26
CA ALA A 182 0.83 10.80 -7.16
C ALA A 182 0.33 11.15 -5.74
N VAL A 183 -0.42 10.24 -5.11
CA VAL A 183 -0.87 10.39 -3.71
C VAL A 183 0.32 10.37 -2.76
N TYR A 184 1.20 9.38 -2.93
CA TYR A 184 2.39 9.22 -2.10
C TYR A 184 3.26 10.46 -2.16
N ASP A 185 3.47 11.05 -3.34
CA ASP A 185 4.25 12.28 -3.54
C ASP A 185 3.61 13.50 -2.88
N ALA A 186 2.28 13.58 -2.85
CA ALA A 186 1.54 14.65 -2.21
C ALA A 186 1.62 14.64 -0.67
N TYR A 187 1.87 13.49 -0.04
CA TYR A 187 2.09 13.43 1.40
C TYR A 187 3.30 14.24 1.83
N THR A 188 3.14 15.09 2.85
CA THR A 188 4.29 15.79 3.45
C THR A 188 5.08 14.83 4.34
N ILE A 189 4.39 14.09 5.21
CA ILE A 189 4.96 12.99 5.99
C ILE A 189 4.61 11.69 5.27
N LYS A 190 5.63 10.90 4.90
CA LYS A 190 5.42 9.66 4.14
C LYS A 190 5.05 8.49 5.07
N PRO A 191 4.11 7.61 4.68
CA PRO A 191 3.87 6.37 5.40
C PRO A 191 5.10 5.46 5.33
N ASP A 192 5.21 4.54 6.29
CA ASP A 192 6.18 3.45 6.20
C ASP A 192 5.89 2.55 4.97
N ALA A 193 6.88 1.74 4.60
CA ALA A 193 6.79 0.94 3.38
C ALA A 193 5.66 -0.10 3.41
N ALA A 194 5.31 -0.63 4.58
CA ALA A 194 4.22 -1.61 4.71
C ALA A 194 2.86 -0.95 4.49
N THR A 195 2.61 0.19 5.12
CA THR A 195 1.40 1.00 4.97
C THR A 195 1.27 1.52 3.53
N ALA A 196 2.38 1.95 2.93
CA ALA A 196 2.40 2.38 1.53
C ALA A 196 2.04 1.24 0.57
N ALA A 197 2.56 0.02 0.81
CA ALA A 197 2.25 -1.15 -0.01
C ALA A 197 0.76 -1.57 0.07
N ILE A 198 0.15 -1.46 1.26
CA ILE A 198 -1.29 -1.71 1.45
C ILE A 198 -2.10 -0.77 0.57
N TRP A 199 -1.82 0.53 0.65
CA TRP A 199 -2.56 1.53 -0.12
C TRP A 199 -2.27 1.48 -1.62
N ASN A 200 -1.04 1.15 -2.04
CA ASN A 200 -0.76 0.90 -3.45
C ASN A 200 -1.61 -0.27 -3.99
N THR A 201 -1.74 -1.35 -3.22
CA THR A 201 -2.55 -2.51 -3.62
C THR A 201 -4.04 -2.13 -3.76
N TYR A 202 -4.55 -1.28 -2.88
CA TYR A 202 -5.90 -0.73 -2.97
C TYR A 202 -6.11 0.04 -4.29
N VAL A 203 -5.21 0.98 -4.60
CA VAL A 203 -5.28 1.79 -5.82
C VAL A 203 -5.11 0.93 -7.08
N GLU A 204 -4.16 -0.01 -7.10
CA GLU A 204 -3.98 -0.95 -8.21
C GLU A 204 -5.24 -1.78 -8.50
N SER A 205 -5.92 -2.23 -7.44
CA SER A 205 -7.20 -2.93 -7.58
C SER A 205 -8.24 -2.02 -8.22
N GLY A 206 -8.29 -0.74 -7.84
CA GLY A 206 -9.21 0.22 -8.44
C GLY A 206 -8.96 0.58 -9.88
N VAL A 207 -7.70 0.67 -10.27
CA VAL A 207 -7.30 0.87 -11.66
C VAL A 207 -7.65 -0.38 -12.49
N ALA A 208 -7.32 -1.57 -11.97
CA ALA A 208 -7.58 -2.84 -12.67
C ALA A 208 -9.08 -3.11 -12.85
N ASP A 209 -9.88 -2.82 -11.83
CA ASP A 209 -11.34 -3.00 -11.85
C ASP A 209 -12.08 -1.83 -12.52
N GLY A 210 -11.36 -0.75 -12.83
CA GLY A 210 -11.86 0.41 -13.57
C GLY A 210 -12.75 1.36 -12.77
N TRP A 211 -12.92 1.15 -11.45
CA TRP A 211 -13.69 2.10 -10.63
C TRP A 211 -12.89 3.36 -10.30
N TRP A 212 -11.56 3.30 -10.24
CA TRP A 212 -10.70 4.47 -9.97
C TRP A 212 -10.95 5.61 -10.97
N ALA A 213 -11.01 5.27 -12.25
CA ALA A 213 -11.26 6.24 -13.33
C ALA A 213 -12.69 6.82 -13.33
N LYS A 214 -13.63 6.23 -12.57
CA LYS A 214 -15.01 6.72 -12.44
C LYS A 214 -15.15 7.78 -11.36
N GLU A 215 -14.17 7.94 -10.48
CA GLU A 215 -14.28 8.84 -9.34
C GLU A 215 -13.92 10.28 -9.72
N ASP A 216 -14.64 11.24 -9.15
CA ASP A 216 -14.28 12.65 -9.23
C ASP A 216 -13.39 13.05 -8.05
N VAL A 217 -13.68 12.49 -6.86
CA VAL A 217 -12.91 12.69 -5.63
C VAL A 217 -12.96 11.43 -4.77
N GLU A 218 -11.85 11.17 -4.07
CA GLU A 218 -11.75 10.15 -3.04
C GLU A 218 -10.85 10.67 -1.91
N TYR A 219 -11.35 10.59 -0.68
CA TYR A 219 -10.59 10.91 0.52
C TYR A 219 -10.49 9.65 1.35
N VAL A 220 -9.26 9.15 1.52
CA VAL A 220 -8.98 8.06 2.43
C VAL A 220 -8.54 8.66 3.76
N TYR A 221 -9.53 8.93 4.62
CA TYR A 221 -9.32 9.49 5.95
C TYR A 221 -8.46 8.58 6.84
N ALA A 222 -8.41 7.28 6.56
CA ALA A 222 -7.56 6.31 7.26
C ALA A 222 -6.06 6.42 6.93
N ALA A 223 -5.54 7.63 6.69
CA ALA A 223 -4.11 7.85 6.51
C ALA A 223 -3.32 7.56 7.80
N HIS A 224 -2.01 7.31 7.66
CA HIS A 224 -1.09 7.03 8.77
C HIS A 224 -0.86 8.23 9.71
N THR A 225 -1.07 9.45 9.24
CA THR A 225 -1.01 10.69 10.02
C THR A 225 -1.95 11.74 9.41
N ASN A 226 -2.14 12.85 10.12
CA ASN A 226 -2.80 14.05 9.61
C ASN A 226 -2.14 15.33 10.16
N ASP A 227 -0.86 15.30 10.51
CA ASP A 227 -0.17 16.45 11.07
C ASP A 227 -0.07 17.63 10.08
N ASN A 228 -0.02 17.34 8.77
CA ASN A 228 -0.04 18.35 7.69
C ASN A 228 -1.20 18.15 6.71
N GLY A 229 -2.31 17.54 7.15
CA GLY A 229 -3.49 17.34 6.31
C GLY A 229 -3.42 16.12 5.40
N GLU A 230 -2.52 15.15 5.64
CA GLU A 230 -2.38 13.95 4.82
C GLU A 230 -3.71 13.18 4.63
N ALA A 231 -4.54 13.09 5.68
CA ALA A 231 -5.83 12.41 5.60
C ALA A 231 -6.88 13.18 4.78
N LEU A 232 -6.64 14.46 4.48
CA LEU A 232 -7.58 15.34 3.78
C LEU A 232 -7.27 15.48 2.28
N ILE A 233 -6.19 14.87 1.79
CA ILE A 233 -5.83 14.89 0.38
C ILE A 233 -6.89 14.19 -0.47
N ASN A 234 -7.25 14.78 -1.62
CA ASN A 234 -8.03 14.08 -2.64
C ASN A 234 -7.11 13.12 -3.41
N TRP A 235 -7.28 11.82 -3.23
CA TRP A 235 -6.42 10.81 -3.84
C TRP A 235 -6.57 10.69 -5.36
N ILE A 236 -7.72 11.09 -5.92
CA ILE A 236 -7.94 11.07 -7.38
C ILE A 236 -7.09 12.13 -8.09
N ASN A 237 -6.94 13.31 -7.47
CA ASN A 237 -6.14 14.40 -8.01
C ASN A 237 -5.60 15.28 -6.86
N PRO A 238 -4.48 14.89 -6.23
CA PRO A 238 -3.95 15.59 -5.06
C PRO A 238 -3.71 17.09 -5.30
N GLY A 239 -4.03 17.93 -4.33
CA GLY A 239 -3.97 19.38 -4.45
C GLY A 239 -5.20 20.00 -5.13
N THR A 240 -6.11 19.19 -5.66
CA THR A 240 -7.37 19.63 -6.27
C THR A 240 -8.55 19.14 -5.45
N PHE A 241 -9.29 20.08 -4.86
CA PHE A 241 -10.37 19.79 -3.90
C PHE A 241 -9.89 19.01 -2.67
N ASP A 242 -8.67 19.22 -2.20
CA ASP A 242 -8.27 18.69 -0.89
C ASP A 242 -9.24 19.22 0.18
N ALA A 243 -9.67 18.33 1.06
CA ALA A 243 -10.70 18.60 2.05
C ALA A 243 -10.17 19.52 3.17
N THR A 244 -11.10 20.12 3.92
CA THR A 244 -10.78 21.01 5.04
C THR A 244 -11.59 20.61 6.27
N ALA A 245 -10.90 20.31 7.37
CA ALA A 245 -11.55 19.97 8.62
C ALA A 245 -11.99 21.23 9.40
N PHE A 246 -13.21 21.20 9.95
CA PHE A 246 -13.78 22.30 10.72
C PHE A 246 -14.07 21.89 12.17
N ASN A 247 -13.68 22.76 13.11
CA ASN A 247 -13.77 22.54 14.56
C ASN A 247 -13.03 21.27 15.06
N ALA A 248 -12.00 20.85 14.32
CA ALA A 248 -11.08 19.77 14.64
C ALA A 248 -11.75 18.43 15.01
N PRO A 249 -12.41 17.73 14.05
CA PRO A 249 -12.79 16.33 14.23
C PRO A 249 -11.58 15.50 14.69
N THR A 250 -11.82 14.53 15.58
CA THR A 250 -10.73 13.74 16.16
C THR A 250 -10.18 12.79 15.11
N PHE A 251 -8.91 12.94 14.75
CA PHE A 251 -8.20 12.02 13.87
C PHE A 251 -7.56 10.89 14.67
N THR A 252 -7.69 9.66 14.17
CA THR A 252 -6.93 8.50 14.64
C THR A 252 -6.18 7.88 13.45
N ALA A 253 -4.87 7.68 13.60
CA ALA A 253 -4.01 7.12 12.55
C ALA A 253 -4.52 5.75 12.08
N ASN A 254 -4.50 5.52 10.76
CA ASN A 254 -5.04 4.32 10.09
C ASN A 254 -6.54 4.06 10.33
N GLU A 255 -7.22 4.99 11.01
CA GLU A 255 -8.58 4.84 11.48
C GLU A 255 -9.55 5.89 10.90
N GLY A 256 -9.10 7.13 10.73
CA GLY A 256 -9.91 8.21 10.17
C GLY A 256 -10.43 9.20 11.19
N PHE A 257 -11.47 9.95 10.81
CA PHE A 257 -11.99 11.07 11.61
C PHE A 257 -13.28 10.71 12.32
N THR A 258 -13.33 10.99 13.62
CA THR A 258 -14.52 10.88 14.46
C THR A 258 -15.12 12.27 14.68
N GLY A 259 -16.38 12.45 14.32
CA GLY A 259 -17.12 13.67 14.65
C GLY A 259 -17.61 13.69 16.09
N ASN A 260 -18.03 14.86 16.58
CA ASN A 260 -18.61 15.03 17.92
C ASN A 260 -20.15 15.09 17.93
N GLY A 261 -20.80 14.89 16.79
CA GLY A 261 -22.26 14.96 16.67
C GLY A 261 -22.87 16.36 16.80
N THR A 262 -22.08 17.44 16.88
CA THR A 262 -22.61 18.79 17.18
C THR A 262 -22.00 19.94 16.38
N THR A 263 -20.68 19.99 16.18
CA THR A 263 -20.01 21.14 15.53
C THR A 263 -18.90 20.74 14.55
N GLN A 264 -18.45 19.50 14.59
CA GLN A 264 -17.32 19.00 13.81
C GLN A 264 -17.77 18.42 12.48
N TYR A 265 -17.11 18.83 11.41
CA TYR A 265 -17.34 18.31 10.06
C TYR A 265 -16.09 18.50 9.19
N ILE A 266 -16.12 17.94 7.99
CA ILE A 266 -15.08 18.15 6.98
C ILE A 266 -15.77 18.66 5.72
N ASP A 267 -15.29 19.77 5.17
CA ASP A 267 -15.72 20.29 3.87
C ASP A 267 -14.85 19.65 2.78
N CYS A 268 -15.46 19.00 1.79
CA CYS A 268 -14.73 18.41 0.66
C CYS A 268 -14.28 19.46 -0.37
N ASN A 269 -14.66 20.73 -0.21
CA ASN A 269 -14.41 21.80 -1.19
C ASN A 269 -14.90 21.47 -2.62
N TRP A 270 -15.80 20.50 -2.77
CA TRP A 270 -16.24 19.94 -4.05
C TRP A 270 -17.75 20.11 -4.19
N ILE A 271 -18.17 20.76 -5.29
CA ILE A 271 -19.56 21.14 -5.56
C ILE A 271 -20.12 20.28 -6.70
N PRO A 272 -21.17 19.46 -6.49
CA PRO A 272 -21.68 18.53 -7.50
C PRO A 272 -22.02 19.17 -8.84
N SER A 273 -22.75 20.30 -8.83
CA SER A 273 -23.17 20.98 -10.06
C SER A 273 -22.05 21.71 -10.83
N VAL A 274 -20.87 21.90 -10.21
CA VAL A 274 -19.77 22.70 -10.78
C VAL A 274 -18.57 21.83 -11.10
N ASN A 275 -18.27 20.88 -10.23
CA ASN A 275 -17.05 20.06 -10.27
C ASN A 275 -17.31 18.61 -10.69
N GLY A 276 -18.58 18.19 -10.78
CA GLY A 276 -18.98 16.89 -11.33
C GLY A 276 -18.58 16.73 -12.78
N VAL A 277 -17.62 15.84 -13.04
CA VAL A 277 -17.29 15.39 -14.40
C VAL A 277 -17.92 14.02 -14.62
N ASN A 278 -17.66 13.09 -13.70
CA ASN A 278 -18.18 11.73 -13.74
C ASN A 278 -19.54 11.62 -13.02
N TYR A 279 -19.71 12.29 -11.88
CA TYR A 279 -20.98 12.39 -11.17
C TYR A 279 -21.90 13.36 -11.90
N THR A 280 -22.97 12.82 -12.49
CA THR A 280 -23.96 13.60 -13.24
C THR A 280 -25.35 13.48 -12.64
N LEU A 281 -26.30 14.29 -13.13
CA LEU A 281 -27.66 14.36 -12.58
C LEU A 281 -28.36 13.00 -12.52
N ASN A 282 -28.23 12.21 -13.58
CA ASN A 282 -28.95 10.96 -13.77
C ASN A 282 -28.07 9.72 -13.63
N GLU A 283 -26.75 9.88 -13.46
CA GLU A 283 -25.82 8.77 -13.27
C GLU A 283 -24.71 9.23 -12.32
N GLY A 284 -24.71 8.70 -11.10
CA GLY A 284 -23.74 9.09 -10.08
C GLY A 284 -23.79 8.18 -8.87
N ALA A 285 -22.68 8.08 -8.15
CA ALA A 285 -22.59 7.39 -6.89
C ALA A 285 -21.80 8.23 -5.88
N ALA A 286 -22.11 8.04 -4.61
CA ALA A 286 -21.29 8.53 -3.52
C ALA A 286 -21.35 7.51 -2.39
N GLY A 287 -20.26 7.38 -1.65
CA GLY A 287 -20.18 6.40 -0.59
C GLY A 287 -19.19 6.78 0.49
N ALA A 288 -19.35 6.13 1.64
CA ALA A 288 -18.48 6.30 2.78
C ALA A 288 -18.27 4.96 3.50
N TYR A 289 -17.08 4.82 4.07
CA TYR A 289 -16.76 3.72 4.96
C TYR A 289 -16.74 4.21 6.40
N CYS A 290 -17.55 3.58 7.24
CA CYS A 290 -17.71 3.90 8.65
C CYS A 290 -17.16 2.77 9.51
N ARG A 291 -16.20 3.08 10.39
CA ARG A 291 -15.60 2.08 11.27
C ARG A 291 -16.33 1.94 12.60
N VAL A 292 -16.74 3.07 13.18
CA VAL A 292 -17.43 3.11 14.48
C VAL A 292 -18.77 3.78 14.28
N SER A 293 -19.83 3.10 14.74
CA SER A 293 -21.16 3.70 14.84
C SER A 293 -21.19 4.62 16.04
N GLY A 294 -21.54 5.87 15.80
CA GLY A 294 -21.91 6.80 16.85
C GLY A 294 -23.36 6.61 17.29
N ASP A 295 -23.70 7.19 18.43
CA ASP A 295 -25.04 7.11 19.04
C ASP A 295 -26.11 7.98 18.35
N ASN A 296 -25.76 8.77 17.32
CA ASN A 296 -26.65 9.77 16.72
C ASN A 296 -26.98 9.48 15.25
N GLU A 297 -28.15 9.93 14.78
CA GLU A 297 -28.65 9.84 13.39
C GLU A 297 -27.96 10.83 12.44
N GLY A 298 -26.63 10.89 12.51
CA GLY A 298 -25.84 11.83 11.74
C GLY A 298 -25.70 11.43 10.27
N ALA A 299 -25.74 12.42 9.38
CA ALA A 299 -25.33 12.22 8.00
C ALA A 299 -23.81 12.02 7.96
N VAL A 300 -23.37 10.99 7.24
CA VAL A 300 -21.93 10.76 7.03
C VAL A 300 -21.38 11.61 5.90
N TYR A 301 -22.24 12.01 4.97
CA TYR A 301 -21.97 13.07 4.03
C TYR A 301 -23.25 13.74 3.54
N GLY A 302 -23.11 14.96 3.03
CA GLY A 302 -24.07 15.48 2.08
C GLY A 302 -24.02 16.97 1.78
N ALA A 303 -24.88 17.35 0.84
CA ALA A 303 -25.20 18.69 0.43
C ALA A 303 -26.70 18.79 0.13
N ARG A 304 -27.33 19.86 0.62
CA ARG A 304 -28.76 20.12 0.47
C ARG A 304 -29.04 21.55 0.06
N VAL A 305 -29.72 21.67 -1.07
CA VAL A 305 -30.45 22.86 -1.50
C VAL A 305 -31.90 22.47 -1.77
N THR A 306 -32.44 22.77 -2.95
CA THR A 306 -33.73 22.22 -3.42
C THR A 306 -33.70 20.69 -3.47
N HIS A 307 -32.64 20.11 -4.03
CA HIS A 307 -32.39 18.67 -4.09
C HIS A 307 -31.13 18.30 -3.31
N ARG A 308 -30.94 17.01 -3.08
CA ARG A 308 -30.06 16.50 -2.02
C ARG A 308 -29.13 15.41 -2.53
N LEU A 309 -27.87 15.50 -2.15
CA LEU A 309 -26.93 14.38 -2.12
C LEU A 309 -26.59 14.12 -0.65
N ILE A 310 -27.16 13.11 -0.02
CA ILE A 310 -27.00 12.86 1.43
C ILE A 310 -27.05 11.37 1.71
N LEU A 311 -26.27 10.89 2.67
CA LEU A 311 -26.42 9.54 3.22
C LEU A 311 -26.45 9.56 4.75
N PHE A 312 -27.47 8.90 5.28
CA PHE A 312 -27.57 8.51 6.69
C PHE A 312 -27.42 6.99 6.76
N PRO A 313 -26.39 6.44 7.42
CA PRO A 313 -26.19 5.00 7.51
C PRO A 313 -27.32 4.29 8.26
N HIS A 314 -27.86 4.95 9.30
CA HIS A 314 -29.17 4.66 9.88
C HIS A 314 -29.79 5.94 10.47
N ASP A 315 -31.10 5.91 10.67
CA ASP A 315 -31.87 6.93 11.37
C ASP A 315 -32.53 6.35 12.64
N ALA A 316 -33.41 7.12 13.30
CA ALA A 316 -34.13 6.74 14.53
C ALA A 316 -34.96 5.48 14.35
N THR A 317 -35.35 5.21 13.11
CA THR A 317 -36.23 4.11 12.72
C THR A 317 -35.45 2.91 12.22
N ASN A 318 -34.12 2.92 12.37
CA ASN A 318 -33.20 1.90 11.87
C ASN A 318 -33.28 1.72 10.35
N ASN A 319 -33.31 2.83 9.62
CA ASN A 319 -33.23 2.82 8.17
C ASN A 319 -32.03 3.63 7.66
N MET A 320 -31.29 3.05 6.72
CA MET A 320 -30.40 3.82 5.86
C MET A 320 -31.27 4.73 5.00
N LYS A 321 -30.91 6.01 4.92
CA LYS A 321 -31.52 6.98 4.00
C LYS A 321 -30.50 7.44 2.99
N ILE A 322 -30.84 7.32 1.72
CA ILE A 322 -30.03 7.86 0.63
C ILE A 322 -30.83 8.92 -0.10
N PHE A 323 -30.14 9.98 -0.47
CA PHE A 323 -30.63 11.04 -1.33
C PHE A 323 -29.59 11.23 -2.43
N GLN A 324 -29.98 11.08 -3.69
CA GLN A 324 -29.05 11.10 -4.82
C GLN A 324 -29.58 12.03 -5.91
N ASN A 325 -29.50 13.34 -5.69
CA ASN A 325 -30.12 14.40 -6.51
C ASN A 325 -31.65 14.42 -6.45
N ASP A 326 -32.24 14.01 -5.32
CA ASP A 326 -33.69 13.80 -5.16
C ASP A 326 -34.21 14.13 -3.74
N ASN A 327 -35.41 13.61 -3.43
CA ASN A 327 -36.07 13.68 -2.13
C ASN A 327 -35.90 12.43 -1.25
N GLY A 328 -35.08 11.48 -1.69
CA GLY A 328 -34.62 10.33 -0.94
C GLY A 328 -35.53 9.10 -0.92
N THR A 329 -34.92 8.00 -0.49
CA THR A 329 -35.55 6.71 -0.24
C THR A 329 -34.81 6.01 0.91
N SER A 330 -35.36 4.93 1.43
CA SER A 330 -34.81 4.26 2.60
C SER A 330 -34.93 2.75 2.57
N GLY A 331 -34.13 2.08 3.40
CA GLY A 331 -34.14 0.63 3.58
C GLY A 331 -33.49 0.26 4.91
N ALA A 332 -33.79 -0.94 5.41
CA ALA A 332 -33.43 -1.32 6.78
C ALA A 332 -31.91 -1.32 7.00
N SER A 333 -31.47 -0.65 8.06
CA SER A 333 -30.08 -0.62 8.53
C SER A 333 -30.06 -0.23 10.00
N THR A 334 -29.57 -1.13 10.87
CA THR A 334 -29.57 -0.96 12.33
C THR A 334 -28.22 -0.54 12.90
N ASN A 335 -27.22 -0.29 12.06
CA ASN A 335 -25.85 -0.01 12.48
C ASN A 335 -25.15 0.84 11.40
N SER A 336 -24.38 1.85 11.82
CA SER A 336 -23.60 2.70 10.91
C SER A 336 -22.28 2.08 10.44
N GLN A 337 -21.87 0.90 10.90
CA GLN A 337 -20.59 0.29 10.52
C GLN A 337 -20.63 -0.40 9.16
N GLY A 338 -19.51 -0.25 8.43
CA GLY A 338 -19.24 -0.85 7.13
C GLY A 338 -19.22 0.16 5.98
N MET A 339 -19.32 -0.36 4.76
CA MET A 339 -19.39 0.42 3.53
C MET A 339 -20.84 0.75 3.18
N PHE A 340 -21.11 2.03 2.92
CA PHE A 340 -22.41 2.53 2.47
C PHE A 340 -22.26 3.27 1.16
N ILE A 341 -23.03 2.89 0.15
CA ILE A 341 -22.97 3.50 -1.18
C ILE A 341 -24.39 3.79 -1.66
N GLY A 342 -24.68 5.06 -1.94
CA GLY A 342 -25.89 5.47 -2.65
C GLY A 342 -25.59 5.67 -4.13
N VAL A 343 -26.49 5.20 -4.99
CA VAL A 343 -26.35 5.25 -6.45
C VAL A 343 -27.61 5.82 -7.07
N ARG A 344 -27.42 6.78 -7.98
CA ARG A 344 -28.39 7.22 -8.97
C ARG A 344 -28.23 6.34 -10.21
N ASP A 345 -29.18 5.43 -10.41
CA ASP A 345 -29.09 4.43 -11.48
C ASP A 345 -29.47 4.99 -12.86
N ASP A 346 -30.48 5.87 -12.86
CA ASP A 346 -30.98 6.64 -13.99
C ASP A 346 -31.87 7.81 -13.48
N ALA A 347 -32.52 8.54 -14.39
CA ALA A 347 -33.37 9.69 -14.05
C ALA A 347 -34.55 9.39 -13.09
N SER A 348 -34.91 8.12 -12.86
CA SER A 348 -36.03 7.69 -12.02
C SER A 348 -35.64 6.71 -10.92
N ASN A 349 -34.49 6.03 -11.03
CA ASN A 349 -34.14 4.94 -10.13
C ASN A 349 -32.93 5.28 -9.26
N VAL A 350 -32.99 4.79 -8.01
CA VAL A 350 -31.89 4.84 -7.05
C VAL A 350 -31.71 3.49 -6.36
N SER A 351 -30.46 3.17 -6.06
CA SER A 351 -30.05 1.99 -5.31
C SER A 351 -29.19 2.41 -4.11
N GLY A 352 -29.30 1.67 -3.02
CA GLY A 352 -28.42 1.84 -1.87
C GLY A 352 -27.87 0.52 -1.40
N TYR A 353 -26.57 0.49 -1.13
CA TYR A 353 -25.83 -0.70 -0.78
C TYR A 353 -25.20 -0.56 0.60
N ARG A 354 -25.21 -1.66 1.34
CA ARG A 354 -24.47 -1.84 2.58
C ARG A 354 -23.65 -3.12 2.49
N ASN A 355 -22.33 -3.04 2.66
CA ASN A 355 -21.42 -4.18 2.62
C ASN A 355 -21.72 -5.11 1.44
N LYS A 356 -21.68 -4.58 0.22
CA LYS A 356 -22.03 -5.26 -1.05
C LYS A 356 -23.51 -5.52 -1.28
N SER A 357 -24.32 -5.61 -0.23
CA SER A 357 -25.74 -5.96 -0.34
C SER A 357 -26.59 -4.76 -0.72
N LYS A 358 -27.39 -4.86 -1.80
CA LYS A 358 -28.40 -3.86 -2.12
C LYS A 358 -29.55 -3.95 -1.10
N ILE A 359 -29.69 -2.93 -0.25
CA ILE A 359 -30.72 -2.86 0.78
C ILE A 359 -31.77 -1.77 0.52
N VAL A 360 -31.54 -0.95 -0.51
CA VAL A 360 -32.47 0.09 -0.97
C VAL A 360 -32.69 -0.05 -2.46
N SER A 361 -33.95 0.04 -2.87
CA SER A 361 -34.39 0.13 -4.27
C SER A 361 -35.55 1.11 -4.33
N GLY A 362 -35.33 2.29 -4.91
CA GLY A 362 -36.31 3.37 -4.95
C GLY A 362 -36.60 3.84 -6.37
N VAL A 363 -37.85 4.23 -6.60
CA VAL A 363 -38.29 4.92 -7.82
C VAL A 363 -38.62 6.36 -7.43
N VAL A 364 -37.66 7.25 -7.63
CA VAL A 364 -37.78 8.69 -7.35
C VAL A 364 -37.04 9.49 -8.41
N GLY A 365 -37.74 10.44 -9.01
CA GLY A 365 -37.21 11.28 -10.09
C GLY A 365 -36.02 12.12 -9.64
N ALA A 366 -34.99 12.21 -10.48
CA ALA A 366 -33.91 13.15 -10.32
C ALA A 366 -34.42 14.58 -10.48
N GLY A 367 -33.89 15.49 -9.66
CA GLY A 367 -34.23 16.91 -9.69
C GLY A 367 -33.09 17.74 -10.25
N SER A 368 -32.21 18.23 -9.37
CA SER A 368 -31.02 19.01 -9.72
C SER A 368 -29.82 18.56 -8.91
N LEU A 369 -28.62 18.83 -9.43
CA LEU A 369 -27.38 18.69 -8.65
C LEU A 369 -27.32 19.77 -7.56
N PRO A 370 -26.86 19.46 -6.33
CA PRO A 370 -26.54 20.49 -5.36
C PRO A 370 -25.45 21.45 -5.86
N ASN A 371 -25.63 22.75 -5.60
CA ASN A 371 -24.72 23.82 -6.00
C ASN A 371 -23.94 24.42 -4.83
N ILE A 372 -23.73 23.60 -3.80
CA ILE A 372 -22.92 23.90 -2.62
C ILE A 372 -21.98 22.72 -2.35
N SER A 373 -20.92 22.96 -1.58
CA SER A 373 -19.93 21.92 -1.29
C SER A 373 -20.53 20.76 -0.51
N VAL A 374 -20.05 19.54 -0.75
CA VAL A 374 -20.38 18.37 0.06
C VAL A 374 -19.58 18.40 1.35
N PHE A 375 -20.25 18.21 2.48
CA PHE A 375 -19.59 17.96 3.76
C PHE A 375 -19.57 16.47 4.05
N THR A 376 -18.57 16.01 4.81
CA THR A 376 -18.60 14.72 5.51
C THR A 376 -18.68 14.94 7.02
N LEU A 377 -19.13 13.92 7.75
CA LEU A 377 -19.56 13.99 9.17
C LEU A 377 -20.73 14.97 9.41
N ALA A 378 -21.37 15.45 8.36
CA ALA A 378 -22.58 16.27 8.38
C ALA A 378 -23.17 16.29 6.96
N TYR A 379 -24.26 17.03 6.75
CA TYR A 379 -24.56 17.58 5.43
C TYR A 379 -24.55 19.11 5.44
N ASN A 380 -24.18 19.69 4.31
CA ASN A 380 -24.21 21.12 4.09
C ASN A 380 -25.64 21.60 3.77
N LEU A 381 -26.21 22.47 4.60
CA LEU A 381 -27.48 23.16 4.35
C LEU A 381 -27.20 24.64 4.08
N GLY A 382 -27.00 25.01 2.81
CA GLY A 382 -26.81 26.39 2.41
C GLY A 382 -25.59 27.08 3.05
N GLY A 383 -24.50 26.35 3.28
CA GLY A 383 -23.27 26.82 3.92
C GLY A 383 -23.15 26.49 5.41
N SER A 384 -24.20 25.93 6.04
CA SER A 384 -24.19 25.54 7.46
C SER A 384 -24.24 24.02 7.63
N PRO A 385 -23.44 23.41 8.51
CA PRO A 385 -23.54 21.98 8.78
C PRO A 385 -24.85 21.65 9.54
N LEU A 386 -25.49 20.54 9.18
CA LEU A 386 -26.68 20.01 9.86
C LEU A 386 -26.63 18.47 9.93
N SER A 387 -27.37 17.90 10.89
CA SER A 387 -27.35 16.46 11.22
C SER A 387 -25.91 15.92 11.35
N ILE A 388 -25.15 16.59 12.20
CA ILE A 388 -23.73 16.29 12.41
C ILE A 388 -23.59 14.92 13.05
N SER A 389 -22.67 14.13 12.51
CA SER A 389 -22.40 12.76 12.90
C SER A 389 -21.33 12.66 13.97
N ASN A 390 -21.46 11.65 14.82
CA ASN A 390 -20.42 11.18 15.71
C ASN A 390 -19.86 9.80 15.29
N ASN A 391 -20.11 9.39 14.04
CA ASN A 391 -19.46 8.23 13.44
C ASN A 391 -17.97 8.50 13.24
N GLN A 392 -17.18 7.42 13.12
CA GLN A 392 -15.80 7.47 12.63
C GLN A 392 -15.76 7.09 11.16
N LEU A 393 -15.32 8.02 10.29
CA LEU A 393 -15.21 7.83 8.86
C LEU A 393 -13.77 7.55 8.44
N SER A 394 -13.60 6.48 7.66
CA SER A 394 -12.31 6.03 7.13
C SER A 394 -12.11 6.41 5.67
N MET A 395 -13.19 6.61 4.93
CA MET A 395 -13.16 6.98 3.52
C MET A 395 -14.46 7.67 3.10
N PHE A 396 -14.36 8.59 2.14
CA PHE A 396 -15.48 9.15 1.39
C PHE A 396 -15.10 9.28 -0.09
N PHE A 397 -16.05 9.03 -1.01
CA PHE A 397 -15.84 9.22 -2.45
C PHE A 397 -17.11 9.69 -3.16
N ILE A 398 -16.92 10.29 -4.33
CA ILE A 398 -17.98 10.65 -5.29
C ILE A 398 -17.53 10.22 -6.69
N SER A 399 -18.43 9.61 -7.46
CA SER A 399 -18.11 8.98 -8.74
C SER A 399 -19.27 8.94 -9.74
N ALA A 400 -19.01 8.52 -10.97
CA ALA A 400 -20.06 8.06 -11.88
C ALA A 400 -20.87 6.90 -11.28
N LYS A 401 -21.98 6.54 -11.92
CA LYS A 401 -22.80 5.39 -11.48
C LYS A 401 -21.95 4.13 -11.28
N PHE A 402 -22.04 3.57 -10.08
CA PHE A 402 -21.48 2.25 -9.77
C PHE A 402 -22.49 1.15 -10.08
N THR A 403 -22.01 0.13 -10.78
CA THR A 403 -22.71 -1.16 -10.92
C THR A 403 -22.57 -1.98 -9.64
N GLN A 404 -23.31 -3.08 -9.53
CA GLN A 404 -23.13 -4.04 -8.44
C GLN A 404 -21.70 -4.58 -8.36
N THR A 405 -21.05 -4.80 -9.52
CA THR A 405 -19.65 -5.24 -9.58
C THR A 405 -18.72 -4.18 -9.04
N ASP A 406 -18.90 -2.90 -9.41
CA ASP A 406 -18.10 -1.80 -8.87
C ASP A 406 -18.25 -1.69 -7.34
N VAL A 407 -19.48 -1.79 -6.84
CA VAL A 407 -19.79 -1.82 -5.40
C VAL A 407 -19.04 -2.94 -4.70
N ASN A 408 -19.09 -4.16 -5.25
CA ASN A 408 -18.41 -5.32 -4.66
C ASN A 408 -16.91 -5.09 -4.63
N ASN A 409 -16.32 -4.75 -5.77
CA ASN A 409 -14.88 -4.60 -5.93
C ASN A 409 -14.32 -3.49 -5.04
N LYS A 410 -14.95 -2.30 -4.99
CA LYS A 410 -14.48 -1.22 -4.11
C LYS A 410 -14.67 -1.56 -2.64
N THR A 411 -15.78 -2.20 -2.26
CA THR A 411 -16.00 -2.65 -0.87
C THR A 411 -14.93 -3.65 -0.45
N ASP A 412 -14.65 -4.66 -1.26
CA ASP A 412 -13.67 -5.71 -0.96
C ASP A 412 -12.24 -5.18 -0.95
N ALA A 413 -11.88 -4.32 -1.91
CA ALA A 413 -10.56 -3.70 -1.98
C ALA A 413 -10.29 -2.81 -0.75
N PHE A 414 -11.25 -1.94 -0.39
CA PHE A 414 -11.09 -1.07 0.77
C PHE A 414 -11.09 -1.87 2.07
N GLU A 415 -12.01 -2.83 2.24
CA GLU A 415 -12.02 -3.69 3.43
C GLU A 415 -10.70 -4.45 3.59
N THR A 416 -10.15 -5.00 2.50
CA THR A 416 -8.88 -5.71 2.54
C THR A 416 -7.74 -4.79 3.01
N ALA A 417 -7.73 -3.53 2.60
CA ALA A 417 -6.76 -2.55 3.09
C ALA A 417 -6.96 -2.27 4.59
N MET A 418 -8.21 -2.12 5.03
CA MET A 418 -8.52 -1.88 6.45
C MET A 418 -8.19 -3.08 7.35
N ASP A 419 -8.44 -4.30 6.89
CA ASP A 419 -8.04 -5.55 7.55
C ASP A 419 -6.51 -5.64 7.68
N ALA A 420 -5.77 -5.27 6.64
CA ALA A 420 -4.32 -5.26 6.66
C ALA A 420 -3.74 -4.24 7.66
N LEU A 421 -4.48 -3.16 7.92
CA LEU A 421 -4.18 -2.18 8.98
C LEU A 421 -4.68 -2.62 10.36
N GLY A 422 -5.37 -3.77 10.47
CA GLY A 422 -5.92 -4.29 11.72
C GLY A 422 -7.18 -3.57 12.21
N THR A 423 -7.87 -2.84 11.33
CA THR A 423 -8.98 -1.95 11.71
C THR A 423 -10.27 -2.19 10.90
N GLY A 424 -10.30 -3.19 10.01
CA GLY A 424 -11.49 -3.60 9.23
C GLY A 424 -12.70 -3.97 10.11
N VAL A 425 -13.90 -3.76 9.59
CA VAL A 425 -15.18 -3.98 10.31
C VAL A 425 -16.23 -4.75 9.51
N ILE A 426 -15.97 -5.09 8.25
CA ILE A 426 -16.85 -5.93 7.46
C ILE A 426 -16.35 -7.37 7.61
N ALA A 427 -17.09 -8.18 8.37
CA ALA A 427 -16.74 -9.58 8.54
C ALA A 427 -16.60 -10.28 7.18
N MET A 428 -15.42 -10.86 6.94
CA MET A 428 -15.20 -11.75 5.79
C MET A 428 -16.22 -12.90 5.84
N THR A 429 -16.79 -13.24 4.69
CA THR A 429 -17.69 -14.40 4.64
C THR A 429 -16.92 -15.69 4.91
N GLU A 430 -17.58 -16.74 5.39
CA GLU A 430 -16.96 -18.06 5.55
C GLU A 430 -16.29 -18.53 4.25
N LEU A 431 -16.87 -18.19 3.09
CA LEU A 431 -16.31 -18.50 1.78
C LEU A 431 -15.02 -17.73 1.50
N ASP A 432 -14.95 -16.44 1.86
CA ASP A 432 -13.74 -15.62 1.71
C ASP A 432 -12.61 -16.13 2.61
N ILE A 433 -12.96 -16.55 3.83
CA ILE A 433 -12.02 -17.19 4.77
C ILE A 433 -11.54 -18.53 4.19
N LEU A 434 -12.44 -19.36 3.68
CA LEU A 434 -12.11 -20.64 3.03
C LEU A 434 -11.23 -20.45 1.81
N MET A 435 -11.48 -19.44 0.97
CA MET A 435 -10.66 -19.13 -0.20
C MET A 435 -9.28 -18.60 0.20
N LYS A 436 -9.18 -17.71 1.19
CA LYS A 436 -7.89 -17.27 1.75
C LYS A 436 -7.12 -18.44 2.34
N LEU A 437 -7.76 -19.32 3.11
CA LEU A 437 -7.13 -20.52 3.67
C LEU A 437 -6.69 -21.51 2.57
N GLN A 438 -7.51 -21.73 1.54
CA GLN A 438 -7.16 -22.58 0.41
C GLN A 438 -5.98 -22.01 -0.39
N TYR A 439 -5.97 -20.69 -0.62
CA TYR A 439 -4.85 -20.02 -1.27
C TYR A 439 -3.58 -20.12 -0.43
N MET A 440 -3.66 -19.86 0.89
CA MET A 440 -2.52 -20.02 1.80
C MET A 440 -2.02 -21.47 1.83
N ALA A 441 -2.92 -22.45 1.90
CA ALA A 441 -2.57 -23.87 1.84
C ALA A 441 -1.93 -24.26 0.51
N PHE A 442 -2.39 -23.68 -0.60
CA PHE A 442 -1.79 -23.87 -1.92
C PHE A 442 -0.39 -23.26 -2.02
N GLN A 443 -0.19 -22.05 -1.50
CA GLN A 443 1.15 -21.43 -1.43
C GLN A 443 2.10 -22.27 -0.56
N LEU A 444 1.62 -22.75 0.59
CA LEU A 444 2.38 -23.64 1.48
C LEU A 444 2.74 -24.96 0.78
N ARG A 445 1.81 -25.50 -0.02
CA ARG A 445 2.04 -26.73 -0.80
C ARG A 445 3.05 -26.52 -1.92
N ILE A 446 3.01 -25.38 -2.63
CA ILE A 446 4.03 -25.02 -3.62
C ILE A 446 5.41 -24.88 -2.97
N GLN A 447 5.48 -24.30 -1.77
CA GLN A 447 6.74 -24.18 -1.03
C GLN A 447 7.28 -25.57 -0.64
N ASN A 448 6.42 -26.49 -0.19
CA ASN A 448 6.83 -27.85 0.18
C ASN A 448 7.19 -28.74 -1.02
N GLU A 449 6.53 -28.59 -2.16
CA GLU A 449 6.80 -29.37 -3.38
C GLU A 449 8.08 -28.91 -4.12
N LYS A 450 8.67 -27.77 -3.72
CA LYS A 450 9.98 -27.31 -4.23
C LYS A 450 11.18 -27.88 -3.45
N VAL A 451 10.96 -28.74 -2.46
CA VAL A 451 12.05 -29.49 -1.82
C VAL A 451 12.30 -30.77 -2.63
N PRO A 452 13.38 -30.88 -3.43
CA PRO A 452 13.73 -32.15 -4.04
C PRO A 452 14.03 -33.16 -2.93
N VAL A 453 13.21 -34.20 -2.84
CA VAL A 453 13.50 -35.37 -2.02
C VAL A 453 14.68 -36.08 -2.68
N TYR A 454 15.88 -35.81 -2.19
CA TYR A 454 17.05 -36.63 -2.52
C TYR A 454 16.86 -37.99 -1.84
N ILE A 455 16.30 -38.95 -2.58
CA ILE A 455 16.40 -40.36 -2.21
C ILE A 455 17.85 -40.77 -2.51
N ASN A 456 18.63 -40.96 -1.45
CA ASN A 456 20.00 -41.42 -1.55
C ASN A 456 19.98 -42.91 -2.00
N PRO A 457 20.71 -43.30 -3.07
CA PRO A 457 20.85 -44.70 -3.46
C PRO A 457 21.62 -45.54 -2.44
#